data_AF-A0A8H5SML7-F1
#
_entry.id   AF-A0A8H5SML7-F1
#
_cell.length_a   1.000
_cell.length_b   1.000
_cell.length_c   1.000
_cell.angle_alpha   90.00
_cell.angle_beta   90.00
_cell.angle_gamma   90.00
#
_symmetry.space_group_name_H-M   'P 1'
#
loop_
_entity.id
_entity.type
_entity.pdbx_description
1 polymer ?
#
loop_
_entity_poly.entity_id
_entity_poly.type
_entity_poly.pdbx_seq_one_letter_code
_entity_poly.pdbx_strand_id
1 'polypeptide(L)'
;MQCDAETGIHKRITLDDNGVGDLQLLMSTYRQWHVPRHVSLAWSDWIHSTLNKSSLDVREGEYGLELVLDWSVTRISVVVLVPVLLSLAIGIWLNSKAWTDLATIQTAWGTASYIVTAGA
;
A
#
# COMPACT_ATOMS: atom_id res chain seq x y z
N MET A 1 -5.56 7.44 -17.33
CA MET A 1 -5.26 8.76 -17.91
C MET A 1 -4.78 8.57 -19.33
N GLN A 2 -4.99 9.53 -20.21
CA GLN A 2 -4.43 9.52 -21.56
C GLN A 2 -3.09 10.25 -21.54
N CYS A 3 -2.06 9.69 -22.15
CA CYS A 3 -0.79 10.34 -22.39
C CYS A 3 -0.83 10.99 -23.78
N ASP A 4 -0.65 12.30 -23.85
CA ASP A 4 -0.35 12.99 -25.10
C ASP A 4 1.18 13.15 -25.19
N ALA A 5 1.81 12.28 -25.98
CA ALA A 5 3.26 12.25 -26.14
C ALA A 5 3.81 13.46 -26.91
N GLU A 6 2.99 14.16 -27.70
CA GLU A 6 3.42 15.35 -28.45
C GLU A 6 3.51 16.57 -27.55
N THR A 7 2.58 16.72 -26.62
CA THR A 7 2.52 17.85 -25.69
C THR A 7 3.11 17.56 -24.32
N GLY A 8 3.33 16.28 -23.98
CA GLY A 8 3.79 15.83 -22.67
C GLY A 8 2.74 15.98 -21.56
N ILE A 9 1.47 16.11 -21.93
CA ILE A 9 0.36 16.36 -21.00
C ILE A 9 -0.40 15.06 -20.72
N HIS A 10 -0.77 14.86 -19.45
CA HIS A 10 -1.67 13.77 -19.05
C HIS A 10 -3.10 14.29 -18.91
N LYS A 11 -4.03 13.68 -19.64
CA LYS A 11 -5.46 14.00 -19.56
C LYS A 11 -6.19 12.96 -18.72
N ARG A 12 -6.95 13.41 -17.72
CA ARG A 12 -7.85 12.52 -16.98
C ARG A 12 -8.99 12.09 -17.90
N ILE A 13 -9.24 10.79 -17.97
CA ILE A 13 -10.33 10.21 -18.74
C ILE A 13 -11.40 9.77 -17.76
N THR A 14 -12.65 10.09 -18.06
CA THR A 14 -13.81 9.51 -17.37
C THR A 14 -14.06 8.14 -17.97
N LEU A 15 -13.96 7.10 -17.14
CA LEU A 15 -14.27 5.73 -17.55
C LEU A 15 -15.79 5.51 -17.53
N ASP A 16 -16.26 4.60 -18.37
CA ASP A 16 -17.62 4.06 -18.29
C ASP A 16 -17.73 3.05 -17.13
N ASP A 17 -18.95 2.65 -16.81
CA ASP A 17 -19.22 1.75 -15.67
C ASP A 17 -18.45 0.42 -15.79
N ASN A 18 -18.26 -0.09 -17.01
CA ASN A 18 -17.49 -1.30 -17.27
C ASN A 18 -16.00 -1.09 -16.99
N GLY A 19 -15.40 -0.01 -17.49
CA GLY A 19 -14.00 0.32 -17.23
C GLY A 19 -13.71 0.56 -15.75
N VAL A 20 -14.67 1.13 -15.00
CA VAL A 20 -14.57 1.24 -13.54
C VAL A 20 -14.59 -0.14 -12.88
N GLY A 21 -15.50 -1.03 -13.30
CA GLY A 21 -15.61 -2.39 -12.80
C GLY A 21 -14.34 -3.22 -13.03
N ASP A 22 -13.77 -3.16 -14.23
CA ASP A 22 -12.54 -3.87 -14.59
C ASP A 22 -11.36 -3.43 -13.72
N LEU A 23 -11.23 -2.12 -13.47
CA LEU A 23 -10.18 -1.59 -12.60
C LEU A 23 -10.38 -1.94 -11.12
N GLN A 24 -11.62 -1.99 -10.64
CA GLN A 24 -11.91 -2.47 -9.29
C GLN A 24 -11.52 -3.94 -9.14
N LEU A 25 -11.81 -4.76 -10.14
CA LEU A 25 -11.43 -6.17 -10.15
C LEU A 25 -9.91 -6.35 -10.19
N LEU A 26 -9.21 -5.59 -11.04
CA LEU A 26 -7.74 -5.56 -11.10
C LEU A 26 -7.15 -5.21 -9.73
N MET A 27 -7.64 -4.14 -9.09
CA MET A 27 -7.16 -3.70 -7.78
C MET A 27 -7.45 -4.73 -6.68
N SER A 28 -8.61 -5.39 -6.73
CA SER A 28 -8.95 -6.46 -5.78
C SER A 28 -8.01 -7.66 -5.93
N THR A 29 -7.66 -8.01 -7.18
CA THR A 29 -6.73 -9.11 -7.49
C THR A 29 -5.33 -8.77 -6.99
N TYR A 30 -4.84 -7.56 -7.26
CA TYR A 30 -3.52 -7.09 -6.82
C TYR A 30 -3.36 -7.06 -5.29
N ARG A 31 -4.44 -6.84 -4.54
CA ARG A 31 -4.43 -6.85 -3.08
C ARG A 31 -4.39 -8.25 -2.46
N GLN A 32 -4.55 -9.31 -3.25
CA GLN A 32 -4.49 -10.68 -2.74
C GLN A 32 -3.04 -11.04 -2.38
N TRP A 33 -2.88 -11.77 -1.27
CA TRP A 33 -1.57 -12.25 -0.81
C TRP A 33 -0.87 -13.14 -1.84
N HIS A 34 -1.66 -13.94 -2.58
CA HIS A 34 -1.14 -14.82 -3.62
C HIS A 34 -2.08 -14.77 -4.82
N VAL A 35 -1.52 -14.44 -5.99
CA VAL A 35 -2.22 -14.45 -7.27
C VAL A 35 -1.61 -15.56 -8.14
N PRO A 36 -2.40 -16.53 -8.63
CA PRO A 36 -1.90 -17.57 -9.51
C PRO A 36 -1.29 -16.99 -10.79
N ARG A 37 -0.21 -17.61 -11.28
CA ARG A 37 0.54 -17.11 -12.46
C ARG A 37 -0.31 -16.90 -13.71
N HIS A 38 -1.30 -17.77 -13.96
CA HIS A 38 -2.18 -17.63 -15.12
C HIS A 38 -3.07 -16.38 -15.02
N VAL A 39 -3.50 -16.00 -13.81
CA VAL A 39 -4.28 -14.79 -13.56
C VAL A 39 -3.42 -13.55 -13.75
N SER A 40 -2.18 -13.55 -13.25
CA SER A 40 -1.25 -12.42 -13.47
C SER A 40 -0.89 -12.24 -14.95
N LEU A 41 -0.75 -13.34 -15.70
CA LEU A 41 -0.51 -13.27 -17.14
C LEU A 41 -1.72 -12.73 -17.89
N ALA A 42 -2.93 -13.20 -17.57
CA ALA A 42 -4.15 -12.68 -18.17
C ALA A 42 -4.33 -11.17 -17.94
N TRP A 43 -4.01 -10.68 -16.73
CA TRP A 43 -4.01 -9.24 -16.46
C TRP A 43 -2.93 -8.49 -17.22
N SER A 44 -1.73 -9.06 -17.36
CA SER A 44 -0.65 -8.47 -18.17
C SER A 44 -1.07 -8.33 -19.63
N ASP A 45 -1.68 -9.38 -20.18
CA ASP A 45 -2.15 -9.39 -21.57
C ASP A 45 -3.27 -8.37 -21.77
N TRP A 46 -4.24 -8.32 -20.85
CA TRP A 46 -5.32 -7.33 -20.90
C TRP A 46 -4.81 -5.89 -20.78
N ILE A 47 -3.85 -5.63 -19.88
CA ILE A 47 -3.23 -4.30 -19.75
C ILE A 47 -2.53 -3.93 -21.05
N HIS A 48 -1.78 -4.85 -21.63
CA HIS A 48 -1.06 -4.60 -22.88
C HIS A 48 -2.02 -4.34 -24.06
N SER A 49 -3.09 -5.12 -24.18
CA SER A 49 -4.07 -4.95 -25.25
C SER A 49 -4.90 -3.67 -25.08
N THR A 50 -5.36 -3.40 -23.86
CA THR A 50 -6.35 -2.36 -23.58
C THR A 50 -5.70 -0.99 -23.38
N LEU A 51 -4.55 -0.93 -22.71
CA LEU A 51 -3.89 0.35 -22.40
C LEU A 51 -2.83 0.74 -23.43
N ASN A 52 -2.11 -0.23 -24.00
CA ASN A 52 -1.03 0.01 -24.95
C ASN A 52 -1.40 -0.33 -26.40
N LYS A 53 -2.67 -0.68 -26.69
CA LYS A 53 -3.10 -1.16 -28.02
C LYS A 53 -2.26 -2.31 -28.58
N SER A 54 -1.69 -3.15 -27.70
CA SER A 54 -0.72 -4.20 -28.05
C SER A 54 0.58 -3.69 -28.69
N SER A 55 0.87 -2.40 -28.59
CA SER A 55 2.14 -1.83 -29.03
C SER A 55 3.20 -1.97 -27.93
N LEU A 56 4.40 -2.35 -28.34
CA LEU A 56 5.59 -2.35 -27.50
C LEU A 56 6.34 -1.02 -27.57
N ASP A 57 5.92 -0.09 -28.45
CA ASP A 57 6.51 1.24 -28.49
C ASP A 57 5.98 2.07 -27.33
N VAL A 58 6.89 2.47 -26.44
CA VAL A 58 6.59 3.31 -25.26
C VAL A 58 6.01 4.67 -25.68
N ARG A 59 6.28 5.12 -26.91
CA ARG A 59 5.75 6.37 -27.45
C ARG A 59 4.31 6.25 -27.94
N GLU A 60 3.84 5.03 -28.19
CA GLU A 60 2.47 4.74 -28.63
C GLU A 60 1.54 4.35 -27.45
N GLY A 61 2.09 4.30 -26.23
CA GLY A 61 1.32 4.07 -25.00
C GLY A 61 0.33 5.21 -24.76
N GLU A 62 -0.91 5.03 -25.20
CA GLU A 62 -1.94 6.06 -25.12
C GLU A 62 -2.54 6.17 -23.71
N TYR A 63 -2.60 5.07 -22.95
CA TYR A 63 -3.25 5.05 -21.64
C TYR A 63 -2.30 4.67 -20.51
N GLY A 64 -2.26 5.50 -19.47
CA GLY A 64 -1.53 5.24 -18.22
C GLY A 64 -2.47 5.03 -17.04
N LEU A 65 -2.18 4.04 -16.21
CA LEU A 65 -2.82 3.85 -14.91
C LEU A 65 -2.19 4.79 -13.88
N GLU A 66 -2.96 5.74 -13.36
CA GLU A 66 -2.55 6.50 -12.20
C GLU A 66 -3.06 5.82 -10.94
N LEU A 67 -2.13 5.29 -10.14
CA LEU A 67 -2.44 4.83 -8.79
C LEU A 67 -2.51 6.04 -7.87
N VAL A 68 -3.72 6.56 -7.69
CA VAL A 68 -3.99 7.52 -6.61
C VAL A 68 -3.99 6.72 -5.31
N LEU A 69 -2.82 6.61 -4.68
CA LEU A 69 -2.71 6.14 -3.31
C LEU A 69 -3.26 7.23 -2.39
N ASP A 70 -4.58 7.17 -2.19
CA ASP A 70 -5.21 8.03 -1.19
C ASP A 70 -4.76 7.57 0.20
N TRP A 71 -4.30 8.52 1.01
CA TRP A 71 -3.85 8.25 2.37
C TRP A 71 -5.06 7.88 3.22
N SER A 72 -5.28 6.58 3.43
CA SER A 72 -6.33 6.12 4.33
C SER A 72 -5.99 6.56 5.75
N VAL A 73 -6.79 7.48 6.30
CA VAL A 73 -6.71 7.90 7.71
C VAL A 73 -6.65 6.69 8.63
N THR A 74 -7.42 5.64 8.34
CA THR A 74 -7.40 4.37 9.06
C THR A 74 -6.04 3.69 9.04
N ARG A 75 -5.34 3.65 7.91
CA ARG A 75 -4.00 3.05 7.82
C ARG A 75 -2.97 3.82 8.64
N ILE A 76 -2.98 5.16 8.56
CA ILE A 76 -2.11 6.02 9.38
C ILE A 76 -2.43 5.82 10.86
N SER A 77 -3.70 5.85 11.24
CA SER A 77 -4.13 5.63 12.62
C SER A 77 -3.70 4.28 13.16
N VAL A 78 -3.80 3.20 12.37
CA VAL A 78 -3.34 1.86 12.81
C VAL A 78 -1.83 1.84 13.02
N VAL A 79 -1.04 2.37 12.08
CA VAL A 79 0.43 2.40 12.17
C VAL A 79 0.91 3.22 13.37
N VAL A 80 0.20 4.29 13.73
CA VAL A 80 0.54 5.15 14.88
C VAL A 80 0.01 4.58 16.20
N LEU A 81 -1.24 4.11 16.23
CA LEU A 81 -1.88 3.68 17.49
C LEU A 81 -1.41 2.29 17.93
N VAL A 82 -1.14 1.37 17.01
CA VAL A 82 -0.75 -0.01 17.38
C VAL A 82 0.54 -0.05 18.20
N PRO A 83 1.65 0.61 17.81
CA PRO A 83 2.87 0.63 18.62
C PRO A 83 2.67 1.27 19.99
N VAL A 84 1.86 2.34 20.07
CA VAL A 84 1.56 3.04 21.33
C VAL A 84 0.74 2.16 22.27
N LEU A 85 -0.35 1.56 21.77
CA LEU A 85 -1.21 0.65 22.54
C LEU A 85 -0.44 -0.61 22.96
N LEU A 86 0.39 -1.16 22.08
CA LEU A 86 1.22 -2.31 22.38
C LEU A 86 2.26 -1.99 23.46
N SER A 87 2.92 -0.83 23.36
CA SER A 87 3.88 -0.37 24.39
C SER A 87 3.20 -0.15 25.74
N LEU A 88 1.99 0.43 25.73
CA LEU A 88 1.19 0.61 26.94
C LEU A 88 0.77 -0.72 27.57
N ALA A 89 0.27 -1.66 26.75
CA ALA A 89 -0.13 -2.98 27.20
C ALA A 89 1.04 -3.76 27.80
N ILE A 90 2.21 -3.73 27.15
CA ILE A 90 3.44 -4.35 27.66
C ILE A 90 3.86 -3.67 28.97
N GLY A 91 3.84 -2.33 29.03
CA GLY A 91 4.18 -1.58 30.24
C GLY A 91 3.28 -1.92 31.43
N ILE A 92 1.96 -1.99 31.22
CA ILE A 92 1.00 -2.39 32.25
C ILE A 92 1.21 -3.86 32.66
N TRP A 93 1.43 -4.75 31.70
CA TRP A 93 1.68 -6.16 31.98
C TRP A 93 2.94 -6.36 32.81
N LEU A 94 4.03 -5.69 32.46
CA LEU A 94 5.28 -5.72 33.22
C LEU A 94 5.13 -5.11 34.61
N ASN A 95 4.43 -3.98 34.74
CA ASN A 95 4.16 -3.33 36.02
C ASN A 95 3.29 -4.21 36.94
N SER A 96 2.29 -4.90 36.38
CA SER A 96 1.40 -5.82 37.12
C SER A 96 2.11 -7.06 37.65
N LYS A 97 3.26 -7.42 37.09
CA LYS A 97 4.07 -8.57 37.49
C LYS A 97 5.04 -8.26 38.64
N ALA A 98 5.03 -7.04 39.20
CA ALA A 98 5.81 -6.61 40.37
C ALA A 98 7.28 -7.10 40.33
N TRP A 99 8.03 -6.68 39.31
CA TRP A 99 9.47 -6.89 39.26
C TRP A 99 10.14 -5.87 40.18
N THR A 100 10.73 -6.33 41.28
CA THR A 100 11.37 -5.49 42.31
C THR A 100 12.72 -4.90 41.88
N ASP A 101 13.14 -5.04 40.62
CA ASP A 101 14.43 -4.54 40.14
C ASP A 101 14.27 -3.34 39.18
N LEU A 102 14.68 -2.18 39.69
CA LEU A 102 14.70 -0.89 38.98
C LEU A 102 15.53 -0.96 37.68
N ALA A 103 16.56 -1.81 37.65
CA ALA A 103 17.42 -2.02 36.49
C ALA A 103 16.69 -2.63 35.28
N THR A 104 15.68 -3.48 35.51
CA THR A 104 14.92 -4.17 34.46
C THR A 104 13.85 -3.27 33.85
N ILE A 105 13.24 -2.40 34.65
CA ILE A 105 12.25 -1.40 34.18
C ILE A 105 12.93 -0.37 33.27
N GLN A 106 14.17 0.03 33.59
CA GLN A 106 14.93 0.99 32.81
C GLN A 106 15.42 0.41 31.47
N THR A 107 15.73 -0.88 31.41
CA THR A 107 16.07 -1.57 30.15
C THR A 107 14.85 -1.78 29.24
N ALA A 108 13.67 -2.04 29.80
CA ALA A 108 12.43 -2.18 29.03
C ALA A 108 12.04 -0.87 28.30
N TRP A 109 12.16 0.27 28.98
CA TRP A 109 11.93 1.60 28.38
C TRP A 109 12.94 1.96 27.29
N GLY A 110 14.22 1.60 27.49
CA GLY A 110 15.26 1.78 26.48
C GLY A 110 14.99 0.98 25.20
N THR A 111 14.52 -0.26 25.35
CA THR A 111 14.22 -1.15 24.22
C THR A 111 12.96 -0.70 23.46
N ALA A 112 11.91 -0.28 24.17
CA ALA A 112 10.69 0.25 23.57
C ALA A 112 10.94 1.53 22.76
N SER A 113 11.74 2.47 23.31
CA SER A 113 12.12 3.71 22.62
C SER A 113 12.97 3.44 21.37
N TYR A 114 13.86 2.44 21.41
CA TYR A 114 14.65 2.04 20.24
C TYR A 114 13.77 1.47 19.11
N ILE A 115 12.78 0.63 19.42
CA ILE A 115 11.84 0.09 18.42
C ILE A 115 11.03 1.20 17.74
N VAL A 116 10.59 2.20 18.52
CA VAL A 116 9.85 3.36 17.99
C VAL A 116 10.74 4.24 17.11
N THR A 117 12.04 4.36 17.43
CA THR A 117 12.96 5.25 16.70
C THR A 117 13.60 4.58 15.48
N ALA A 118 13.82 3.26 15.52
CA ALA A 118 14.37 2.50 14.40
C ALA A 118 13.34 2.17 13.30
N GLY A 119 12.05 2.43 13.57
CA GLY A 119 10.96 2.31 12.60
C GLY A 119 10.52 3.63 11.94
N ALA A 120 11.17 4.74 12.29
CA ALA A 120 11.03 6.05 11.62
C ALA A 120 12.09 6.21 10.52
#